data_AF-A0A3J0N428-F1
#
_entry.id   AF-A0A3J0N428-F1
#
_cell.length_a   1.000
_cell.length_b   1.000
_cell.length_c   1.000
_cell.angle_alpha   90.00
_cell.angle_beta   90.00
_cell.angle_gamma   90.00
#
_symmetry.space_group_name_H-M   'P 1'
#
loop_
_entity.id
_entity.type
_entity.pdbx_description
1 polymer ?
#
loop_
_entity_poly.entity_id
_entity_poly.type
_entity_poly.pdbx_seq_one_letter_code
_entity_poly.pdbx_strand_id
1 'polypeptide(L)' 'FNALREKRSSDYEHTYRMLSDTELKPSGLVGNTDAERTIGARAMESAEKAFLDGLRPLVEEILGSYLQVQWRPT' A
#
# COMPACT_ATOMS: atom_id res chain seq x y z
N PHE A 1 14.78 -1.04 -3.33
CA PHE A 1 14.02 0.17 -2.92
C PHE A 1 13.28 0.84 -4.09
N ASN A 2 13.95 1.29 -5.17
CA ASN A 2 13.26 1.92 -6.31
C ASN A 2 12.20 1.03 -6.96
N ALA A 3 12.50 -0.26 -7.17
CA ALA A 3 11.53 -1.23 -7.66
C ALA A 3 10.27 -1.37 -6.78
N LEU A 4 10.41 -1.25 -5.44
CA LEU A 4 9.26 -1.25 -4.53
C LEU A 4 8.43 0.03 -4.68
N ARG A 5 9.07 1.18 -4.92
CA ARG A 5 8.36 2.45 -5.16
C ARG A 5 7.62 2.44 -6.50
N GLU A 6 8.25 1.95 -7.55
CA GLU A 6 7.61 1.76 -8.86
C GLU A 6 6.42 0.80 -8.76
N LYS A 7 6.61 -0.32 -8.04
CA LYS A 7 5.53 -1.27 -7.75
C LYS A 7 4.39 -0.62 -6.97
N ARG A 8 4.66 0.22 -5.97
CA ARG A 8 3.61 0.95 -5.22
C ARG A 8 2.73 1.80 -6.14
N SER A 9 3.33 2.55 -7.07
CA SER A 9 2.55 3.36 -8.03
C SER A 9 1.70 2.48 -8.94
N SER A 10 2.26 1.37 -9.45
CA SER A 10 1.52 0.42 -10.28
C SER A 10 0.39 -0.28 -9.51
N ASP A 11 0.64 -0.71 -8.27
CA ASP A 11 -0.35 -1.34 -7.38
C ASP A 11 -1.51 -0.37 -7.09
N TYR A 12 -1.23 0.92 -6.91
CA TYR A 12 -2.24 1.97 -6.77
C TYR A 12 -3.11 2.08 -8.03
N GLU A 13 -2.50 2.26 -9.20
CA GLU A 13 -3.22 2.42 -10.46
C GLU A 13 -4.10 1.21 -10.79
N HIS A 14 -3.55 0.02 -10.59
CA HIS A 14 -4.26 -1.24 -10.78
C HIS A 14 -5.45 -1.36 -9.82
N THR A 15 -5.25 -1.08 -8.53
CA THR A 15 -6.31 -1.17 -7.52
C THR A 15 -7.39 -0.11 -7.75
N TYR A 16 -6.99 1.12 -8.08
CA TYR A 16 -7.93 2.19 -8.43
C TYR A 16 -8.80 1.79 -9.61
N ARG A 17 -8.19 1.25 -10.68
CA ARG A 17 -8.91 0.83 -11.87
C ARG A 17 -9.88 -0.31 -11.57
N MET A 18 -9.43 -1.31 -10.80
CA MET A 18 -10.28 -2.40 -10.35
C MET A 18 -11.50 -1.88 -9.58
N LEU A 19 -11.31 -1.02 -8.57
CA LEU A 19 -12.41 -0.45 -7.78
C LEU A 19 -13.35 0.42 -8.63
N SER A 20 -12.82 1.20 -9.56
CA SER A 20 -13.63 1.95 -10.52
C SER A 20 -14.49 1.03 -11.38
N ASP A 21 -13.91 -0.08 -11.87
CA ASP A 21 -14.59 -1.04 -12.73
C ASP A 21 -15.63 -1.88 -11.97
N THR A 22 -15.39 -2.23 -10.71
CA THR A 22 -16.26 -3.11 -9.92
C THR A 22 -17.27 -2.38 -9.05
N GLU A 23 -16.99 -1.15 -8.61
CA GLU A 23 -17.86 -0.41 -7.67
C GLU A 23 -18.48 0.84 -8.30
N LEU A 24 -17.70 1.67 -9.00
CA LEU A 24 -18.20 2.94 -9.53
C LEU A 24 -18.99 2.76 -10.82
N LYS A 25 -18.48 1.98 -11.78
CA LYS A 25 -19.15 1.73 -13.07
C LYS A 25 -20.55 1.14 -12.90
N PRO A 26 -20.76 0.06 -12.12
CA PRO A 26 -22.10 -0.51 -11.94
C PRO A 26 -23.07 0.44 -11.23
N SER A 27 -22.55 1.34 -10.41
CA SER A 27 -23.34 2.32 -9.64
C SER A 27 -23.57 3.63 -10.40
N GLY A 28 -23.03 3.79 -11.63
CA GLY A 28 -23.11 5.04 -12.39
C GLY A 28 -22.36 6.22 -11.75
N LEU A 29 -21.36 5.94 -10.90
CA LEU A 29 -20.63 6.94 -10.12
C LEU A 29 -19.28 7.36 -10.73
N VAL A 30 -18.96 6.89 -11.94
CA VAL A 30 -17.76 7.36 -12.65
C VAL A 30 -17.93 8.85 -12.97
N GLY A 31 -16.90 9.65 -12.67
CA GLY A 31 -16.96 11.12 -12.73
C GLY A 31 -17.54 11.79 -11.47
N ASN A 32 -18.02 11.02 -10.48
CA ASN A 32 -18.35 11.57 -9.17
C ASN A 32 -17.06 11.76 -8.35
N THR A 33 -16.66 13.01 -8.17
CA THR A 33 -15.40 13.38 -7.49
C THR A 33 -15.27 12.79 -6.09
N ASP A 34 -16.37 12.73 -5.32
CA ASP A 34 -16.33 12.22 -3.95
C ASP A 34 -16.16 10.70 -3.93
N ALA A 35 -16.89 9.98 -4.79
CA ALA A 35 -16.76 8.54 -4.92
C ALA A 35 -15.37 8.14 -5.45
N GLU A 36 -14.84 8.87 -6.43
CA GLU A 36 -13.48 8.67 -6.96
C GLU A 36 -12.41 8.96 -5.90
N ARG A 37 -12.57 10.01 -5.09
CA ARG A 37 -11.67 10.29 -3.96
C ARG A 37 -11.69 9.15 -2.94
N THR A 38 -12.86 8.60 -2.62
CA THR A 38 -13.00 7.49 -1.67
C THR A 38 -12.28 6.23 -2.16
N ILE A 39 -12.48 5.81 -3.41
CA ILE A 39 -11.75 4.63 -3.93
C ILE A 39 -10.26 4.92 -4.12
N GLY A 40 -9.88 6.17 -4.41
CA GLY A 40 -8.47 6.61 -4.46
C GLY A 40 -7.77 6.44 -3.11
N ALA A 41 -8.39 6.87 -2.02
CA ALA A 41 -7.86 6.66 -0.68
C ALA A 41 -7.68 5.16 -0.36
N ARG A 42 -8.67 4.33 -0.71
CA ARG A 42 -8.61 2.87 -0.51
C ARG A 42 -7.51 2.21 -1.37
N ALA A 43 -7.36 2.63 -2.61
CA ALA A 43 -6.30 2.14 -3.49
C ALA A 43 -4.90 2.50 -2.95
N MET A 44 -4.76 3.72 -2.41
CA MET A 44 -3.50 4.19 -1.82
C MET A 44 -3.15 3.42 -0.54
N GLU A 45 -4.13 3.19 0.34
CA GLU A 45 -3.94 2.37 1.54
C GLU A 45 -3.52 0.93 1.20
N SER A 46 -4.18 0.33 0.20
CA SER A 46 -3.82 -1.00 -0.32
C SER A 46 -2.37 -1.05 -0.84
N ALA A 47 -1.99 -0.09 -1.68
CA ALA A 47 -0.65 -0.01 -2.25
C ALA A 47 0.43 0.26 -1.18
N GLU A 48 0.11 1.09 -0.18
CA GLU A 48 1.01 1.36 0.93
C GLU A 48 1.24 0.14 1.80
N LYS A 49 0.20 -0.62 2.11
CA LYS A 49 0.32 -1.89 2.83
C LYS A 49 1.25 -2.87 2.08
N ALA A 50 1.02 -3.06 0.78
CA ALA A 50 1.85 -3.94 -0.04
C ALA A 50 3.32 -3.46 -0.11
N PHE A 51 3.54 -2.16 -0.17
CA PHE A 51 4.88 -1.56 -0.13
C PHE A 51 5.59 -1.83 1.21
N LEU A 52 4.91 -1.63 2.34
CA LEU A 52 5.44 -1.88 3.68
C LEU A 52 5.73 -3.38 3.91
N ASP A 53 4.83 -4.25 3.44
CA ASP A 53 5.06 -5.71 3.47
C ASP A 53 6.32 -6.10 2.68
N GLY A 54 6.59 -5.44 1.55
CA GLY A 54 7.82 -5.62 0.78
C GLY A 54 9.07 -5.04 1.44
N LEU A 55 8.94 -3.99 2.26
CA LEU A 55 10.05 -3.41 3.03
C LEU A 55 10.40 -4.23 4.27
N ARG A 56 9.42 -4.85 4.93
CA ARG A 56 9.61 -5.61 6.16
C ARG A 56 10.79 -6.60 6.13
N PRO A 57 10.94 -7.49 5.14
CA PRO A 57 12.09 -8.41 5.10
C PRO A 57 13.44 -7.69 4.96
N LEU A 58 13.49 -6.57 4.22
CA LEU A 58 14.73 -5.78 4.07
C LEU A 58 15.11 -5.09 5.39
N VAL A 59 14.11 -4.59 6.12
CA VAL A 59 14.32 -3.99 7.44
C VAL A 59 14.80 -5.04 8.44
N GLU A 60 14.21 -6.24 8.43
CA GLU A 60 14.63 -7.35 9.29
C GLU A 60 16.09 -7.77 9.01
N GLU A 61 16.47 -7.86 7.74
CA GLU A 61 17.85 -8.21 7.35
C GLU A 61 18.88 -7.18 7.85
N ILE A 62 18.56 -5.89 7.75
CA ILE A 62 19.52 -4.81 8.07
C ILE A 62 19.50 -4.47 9.57
N LEU A 63 18.32 -4.46 10.19
CA LEU A 63 18.12 -3.91 11.54
C LEU A 63 17.69 -4.97 12.56
N GLY A 64 17.34 -6.20 12.15
CA GLY A 64 16.76 -7.22 13.04
C GLY A 64 17.61 -7.55 14.26
N SER A 65 18.95 -7.52 14.13
CA SER A 65 19.88 -7.74 15.25
C SER A 65 19.95 -6.56 16.22
N TYR A 66 19.72 -5.34 15.74
CA TYR A 66 19.72 -4.10 16.54
C TYR A 66 18.39 -3.86 17.25
N LEU A 67 17.30 -4.45 16.74
CA LEU A 67 15.95 -4.32 17.30
C LEU A 67 15.65 -5.36 18.40
N GLN A 68 16.60 -6.24 18.74
CA GLN A 68 16.45 -7.20 19.83
C GLN A 68 16.44 -6.51 21.20
N VAL A 69 15.60 -7.03 22.11
CA VAL A 69 15.60 -6.61 23.51
C VAL A 69 16.95 -6.97 24.14
N GLN A 70 17.75 -5.96 24.50
CA GLN A 70 18.96 -6.16 25.30
C GLN A 70 18.56 -6.37 26.76
N TRP A 71 18.41 -7.62 27.18
CA TRP A 71 18.35 -7.97 28.60
C TRP A 71 19.70 -7.65 29.25
N ARG A 72 19.78 -6.54 29.99
CA ARG A 72 20.92 -6.29 30.90
C ARG A 72 20.61 -6.97 32.24
N PRO A 73 21.41 -7.95 32.69
CA PRO A 73 21.29 -8.47 34.04
C PRO A 73 21.59 -7.33 35.02
N THR A 74 20.72 -7.14 36.01
CA THR A 74 20.94 -6.24 37.15
C THR A 74 21.57 -7.01 38.30
#